data_AF-A0A975EN14-F1
#
_entry.id   AF-A0A975EN14-F1
#
_cell.length_a   1.000
_cell.length_b   1.000
_cell.length_c   1.000
_cell.angle_alpha   90.00
_cell.angle_beta   90.00
_cell.angle_gamma   90.00
#
_symmetry.space_group_name_H-M   'P 1'
#
loop_
_entity.id
_entity.type
_entity.pdbx_description
1 polymer ?
#
loop_
_entity_poly.entity_id
_entity_poly.type
_entity_poly.pdbx_seq_one_letter_code
_entity_poly.pdbx_strand_id
1 'polypeptide(L)'
;MRYIRYAFLASLGVVLISVALANRGMVTLNLLPAPMGELLNFNFSVSLPLFIVIFMGIGAGLLIGFFWEYLREHKHRAAAGAAQRDLKNSQREVRRLKGKANEGKDEVLALLDEAS
;
A
#
# COMPACT_ATOMS: atom_id res chain seq x y z
N MET A 1 22.65 6.35 17.23
CA MET A 1 21.72 5.66 16.29
C MET A 1 21.89 6.05 14.82
N ARG A 2 22.09 7.33 14.44
CA ARG A 2 22.28 7.71 13.02
C ARG A 2 23.58 7.16 12.41
N TYR A 3 24.68 7.20 13.16
CA TYR A 3 25.98 6.66 12.71
C TYR A 3 25.96 5.17 12.40
N ILE A 4 25.27 4.36 13.22
CA ILE A 4 25.12 2.91 12.96
C ILE A 4 24.35 2.67 11.66
N ARG A 5 23.28 3.45 11.40
CA ARG A 5 22.54 3.37 10.13
C ARG A 5 23.43 3.74 8.93
N TYR A 6 24.23 4.80 9.05
CA TYR A 6 25.15 5.20 7.99
C TYR A 6 26.27 4.17 7.76
N ALA A 7 26.84 3.62 8.84
CA ALA A 7 27.83 2.56 8.75
C ALA A 7 27.25 1.33 8.03
N PHE A 8 26.04 0.93 8.38
CA PHE A 8 25.33 -0.17 7.71
C PHE A 8 25.04 0.12 6.23
N LEU A 9 24.52 1.31 5.91
CA LEU A 9 24.26 1.72 4.53
C LEU A 9 25.54 1.82 3.70
N ALA A 10 26.62 2.31 4.29
CA ALA A 10 27.92 2.39 3.63
C ALA A 10 28.48 0.98 3.37
N SER A 11 28.45 0.08 4.36
CA SER A 11 28.86 -1.31 4.15
C SER A 11 28.02 -2.01 3.09
N LEU A 12 26.71 -1.80 3.11
CA LEU A 12 25.80 -2.35 2.10
C LEU A 12 26.14 -1.79 0.71
N GLY A 13 26.38 -0.48 0.59
CA GLY A 13 26.78 0.16 -0.65
C GLY A 13 28.08 -0.41 -1.21
N VAL A 14 29.09 -0.62 -0.37
CA VAL A 14 30.36 -1.25 -0.76
C VAL A 14 30.11 -2.65 -1.32
N VAL A 15 29.34 -3.49 -0.62
CA VAL A 15 29.00 -4.84 -1.09
C VAL A 15 28.29 -4.80 -2.44
N LEU A 16 27.29 -3.93 -2.60
CA LEU A 16 26.54 -3.80 -3.86
C LEU A 16 27.43 -3.33 -5.01
N ILE A 17 28.32 -2.38 -4.78
CA ILE A 17 29.28 -1.90 -5.79
C ILE A 17 30.25 -3.03 -6.17
N SER A 18 30.79 -3.77 -5.19
CA SER A 18 31.67 -4.91 -5.44
C SER A 18 30.98 -5.98 -6.29
N VAL A 19 29.73 -6.33 -5.96
CA VAL A 19 28.93 -7.27 -6.75
C VAL A 19 28.70 -6.73 -8.17
N ALA A 20 28.39 -5.44 -8.31
CA ALA A 20 28.18 -4.83 -9.62
C ALA A 20 29.43 -4.88 -10.51
N LEU A 21 30.59 -4.52 -9.95
CA LEU A 21 31.87 -4.57 -10.65
C LEU A 21 32.27 -6.00 -11.01
N ALA A 22 32.05 -6.96 -10.11
CA ALA A 22 32.31 -8.38 -10.37
C ALA A 22 31.41 -8.93 -11.49
N ASN A 23 30.16 -8.46 -11.57
CA ASN A 23 29.16 -8.92 -12.52
C ASN A 23 28.91 -7.92 -13.66
N ARG A 24 29.99 -7.34 -14.20
CA ARG A 24 29.96 -6.45 -15.37
C ARG A 24 29.79 -7.16 -16.71
N GLY A 25 29.69 -8.49 -16.71
CA GLY A 25 29.53 -9.30 -17.92
C GLY A 25 28.26 -8.89 -18.67
N MET A 26 28.38 -8.71 -19.99
CA MET A 26 27.24 -8.40 -20.86
C MET A 26 26.38 -9.64 -21.03
N VAL A 27 25.08 -9.50 -20.79
CA VAL A 27 24.08 -10.54 -21.00
C VAL A 27 23.06 -10.03 -22.00
N THR A 28 22.77 -10.85 -23.01
CA THR A 28 21.75 -10.56 -24.00
C THR A 28 20.41 -11.11 -23.53
N LEU A 29 19.44 -10.22 -23.36
CA LEU A 29 18.07 -10.55 -23.05
C LEU A 29 17.28 -10.59 -24.35
N ASN A 30 16.71 -11.75 -24.66
CA ASN A 30 15.81 -11.93 -25.79
C ASN A 30 14.37 -11.95 -25.26
N LEU A 31 13.51 -11.10 -25.80
CA LEU A 31 12.11 -11.02 -25.39
C LEU A 31 11.33 -12.28 -25.81
N LEU A 32 11.70 -12.84 -26.95
CA LEU A 32 11.05 -14.00 -27.54
C LEU A 32 12.05 -15.14 -27.75
N PRO A 33 11.60 -16.41 -27.63
CA PRO A 33 12.35 -17.55 -28.12
C PRO A 33 12.59 -17.45 -29.64
N ALA A 34 13.75 -17.88 -30.11
CA ALA A 34 14.16 -17.76 -31.52
C ALA A 34 13.09 -18.26 -32.54
N PRO A 35 12.43 -19.41 -32.35
CA PRO A 35 11.42 -19.88 -33.31
C PRO A 35 10.18 -18.98 -33.38
N MET A 36 9.81 -18.34 -32.26
CA MET A 36 8.64 -17.44 -32.22
C MET A 36 8.96 -16.08 -32.84
N GLY A 37 10.20 -15.59 -32.65
CA GLY A 37 10.61 -14.33 -33.24
C GLY A 37 10.73 -14.40 -34.76
N GLU A 38 11.18 -15.52 -35.31
CA GLU A 38 11.15 -15.78 -36.76
C GLU A 38 9.72 -15.84 -37.30
N LEU A 39 8.82 -16.54 -36.62
CA LEU A 39 7.42 -16.66 -37.04
C LEU A 39 6.66 -15.32 -37.02
N LEU A 40 6.92 -14.50 -35.99
CA LEU A 40 6.29 -13.18 -35.84
C LEU A 40 7.06 -12.06 -36.55
N ASN A 41 8.19 -12.40 -37.20
CA ASN A 41 9.16 -11.47 -37.77
C ASN A 41 9.54 -10.33 -36.81
N PHE A 42 9.58 -10.63 -35.51
CA PHE A 42 9.77 -9.68 -34.43
C PHE A 42 10.77 -10.27 -33.42
N ASN A 43 11.96 -9.67 -33.35
CA ASN A 43 13.05 -10.15 -32.49
C ASN A 43 13.65 -8.97 -31.70
N PHE A 44 13.02 -8.64 -30.57
CA PHE A 44 13.59 -7.64 -29.67
C PHE A 44 14.63 -8.27 -28.75
N SER A 45 15.87 -7.80 -28.85
CA SER A 45 16.98 -8.22 -27.99
C SER A 45 17.74 -6.99 -27.48
N VAL A 46 18.20 -7.05 -26.23
CA VAL A 46 18.99 -5.98 -25.62
C VAL A 46 20.15 -6.59 -24.83
N SER A 47 21.36 -6.05 -25.02
CA SER A 47 22.54 -6.49 -24.29
C SER A 47 22.90 -5.47 -23.22
N LEU A 48 22.91 -5.89 -21.96
CA LEU A 48 23.17 -5.05 -20.81
C LEU A 48 24.07 -5.81 -19.81
N PRO A 49 24.87 -5.12 -18.98
CA PRO A 49 25.58 -5.76 -17.89
C PRO A 49 24.65 -6.49 -16.91
N LEU A 50 25.04 -7.68 -16.46
CA LEU A 50 24.23 -8.54 -15.59
C LEU A 50 23.77 -7.83 -14.30
N PHE A 51 24.62 -7.02 -13.69
CA PHE A 51 24.25 -6.29 -12.47
C PHE A 51 23.05 -5.35 -12.67
N ILE A 52 22.91 -4.74 -13.85
CA ILE A 52 21.77 -3.88 -14.19
C ILE A 52 20.49 -4.71 -14.23
N VAL A 53 20.56 -5.89 -14.86
CA VAL A 53 19.43 -6.82 -14.96
C VAL A 53 18.97 -7.26 -13.57
N ILE A 54 19.91 -7.63 -12.70
CA ILE A 54 19.60 -8.04 -11.32
C ILE A 54 18.95 -6.89 -10.55
N PHE A 55 19.53 -5.69 -10.57
CA PHE A 55 19.00 -4.55 -9.82
C PHE A 55 17.63 -4.09 -10.35
N MET A 56 17.44 -4.06 -11.67
CA MET A 56 16.13 -3.78 -12.25
C MET A 56 15.11 -4.87 -11.91
N GLY A 57 15.51 -6.14 -11.89
CA GLY A 57 14.63 -7.25 -11.49
C GLY A 57 14.18 -7.12 -10.03
N ILE A 58 15.10 -6.82 -9.11
CA ILE A 58 14.76 -6.58 -7.70
C ILE A 58 13.85 -5.35 -7.58
N GLY A 59 14.19 -4.24 -8.26
CA GLY A 59 13.40 -3.01 -8.24
C GLY A 59 11.98 -3.22 -8.77
N ALA A 60 11.84 -3.87 -9.93
CA ALA A 60 10.57 -4.22 -10.53
C ALA A 60 9.76 -5.17 -9.62
N GLY A 61 10.40 -6.18 -9.04
CA GLY A 61 9.76 -7.11 -8.10
C GLY A 61 9.22 -6.38 -6.85
N LEU A 62 9.99 -5.45 -6.28
CA LEU A 62 9.53 -4.62 -5.17
C LEU A 62 8.37 -3.71 -5.56
N LEU A 63 8.42 -3.08 -6.75
CA LEU A 63 7.33 -2.25 -7.25
C LEU A 63 6.05 -3.07 -7.46
N ILE A 64 6.17 -4.25 -8.07
CA ILE A 64 5.03 -5.18 -8.26
C ILE A 64 4.49 -5.63 -6.91
N GLY A 65 5.37 -6.03 -5.97
CA GLY A 65 4.97 -6.42 -4.62
C GLY A 65 4.26 -5.29 -3.87
N PHE A 66 4.77 -4.06 -3.96
CA PHE A 66 4.13 -2.88 -3.37
C PHE A 66 2.78 -2.60 -4.02
N PHE A 67 2.67 -2.67 -5.34
CA PHE A 67 1.42 -2.48 -6.06
C PHE A 67 0.38 -3.54 -5.69
N TRP A 68 0.81 -4.79 -5.54
CA TRP A 68 -0.04 -5.89 -5.11
C TRP A 68 -0.53 -5.71 -3.67
N GLU A 69 0.36 -5.37 -2.73
CA GLU A 69 -0.01 -5.10 -1.34
C GLU A 69 -0.93 -3.88 -1.25
N TYR A 70 -0.70 -2.84 -2.08
CA TYR A 70 -1.57 -1.67 -2.17
C TYR A 70 -2.97 -2.02 -2.67
N LEU A 71 -3.09 -2.83 -3.73
CA LEU A 71 -4.39 -3.29 -4.23
C LEU A 71 -5.11 -4.19 -3.21
N ARG A 72 -4.35 -5.02 -2.49
CA ARG A 72 -4.86 -5.86 -1.41
C ARG A 72 -5.41 -5.01 -0.25
N GLU A 73 -4.68 -3.98 0.16
CA GLU A 73 -5.04 -3.15 1.31
C GLU A 73 -6.18 -2.16 1.01
N HIS A 74 -6.46 -1.87 -0.27
CA HIS A 74 -7.61 -1.06 -0.69
C HIS A 74 -8.96 -1.58 -0.18
N LYS A 75 -9.14 -2.91 -0.09
CA LYS A 75 -10.39 -3.51 0.43
C LYS A 75 -10.64 -3.16 1.90
N HIS A 76 -9.61 -3.04 2.72
CA HIS A 76 -9.77 -2.74 4.14
C HIS A 76 -10.04 -1.25 4.40
N ARG A 77 -9.50 -0.36 3.55
CA ARG A 77 -9.77 1.08 3.63
C ARG A 77 -11.21 1.44 3.27
N ALA A 78 -11.81 0.75 2.31
CA ALA A 78 -13.22 0.91 1.96
C ALA A 78 -14.15 0.48 3.11
N ALA A 79 -13.84 -0.65 3.76
CA ALA A 79 -14.60 -1.16 4.90
C ALA A 79 -14.51 -0.24 6.14
N ALA A 80 -13.33 0.29 6.43
CA ALA A 80 -13.15 1.25 7.53
C ALA A 80 -13.94 2.55 7.30
N GLY A 81 -13.97 3.06 6.06
CA GLY A 81 -14.74 4.25 5.71
C GLY A 81 -16.26 4.03 5.81
N ALA A 82 -16.76 2.86 5.43
CA ALA A 82 -18.17 2.50 5.57
C ALA A 82 -18.57 2.35 7.05
N ALA A 83 -17.80 1.60 7.83
CA ALA A 83 -18.05 1.40 9.26
C ALA A 83 -18.05 2.71 10.06
N GLN A 84 -17.19 3.67 9.70
CA GLN A 84 -17.12 4.97 10.36
C GLN A 84 -18.35 5.85 10.03
N ARG A 85 -18.93 5.70 8.83
CA ARG A 85 -20.18 6.37 8.46
C ARG A 85 -21.38 5.78 9.21
N ASP A 86 -21.43 4.46 9.32
CA ASP A 86 -22.51 3.77 10.02
C ASP A 86 -22.51 4.09 11.53
N LEU A 87 -21.34 4.10 12.17
CA LEU A 87 -21.19 4.54 13.56
C LEU A 87 -21.69 5.98 13.79
N LYS A 88 -21.37 6.90 12.86
CA LYS A 88 -21.80 8.30 12.96
C LYS A 88 -23.32 8.45 12.83
N ASN A 89 -23.96 7.64 12.00
CA ASN A 89 -25.41 7.62 11.85
C ASN A 89 -26.08 7.03 13.10
N SER A 90 -25.59 5.90 13.61
CA SER A 90 -26.12 5.31 14.85
C SER A 90 -25.96 6.23 16.06
N GLN A 91 -24.83 6.92 16.20
CA GLN A 91 -24.65 7.91 17.28
C GLN A 91 -25.63 9.09 17.17
N ARG A 92 -25.93 9.55 15.95
CA ARG A 92 -26.92 10.60 15.73
C ARG A 92 -28.33 10.15 16.09
N GLU A 93 -28.69 8.91 15.75
CA GLU A 93 -29.99 8.34 16.12
C GLU A 93 -30.11 8.15 17.63
N VAL A 94 -29.08 7.61 18.30
CA VAL A 94 -29.05 7.49 19.75
C VAL A 94 -29.19 8.87 20.41
N ARG A 95 -28.50 9.90 19.90
CA ARG A 95 -28.60 11.26 20.43
C ARG A 95 -30.00 11.85 20.21
N ARG A 96 -30.63 11.59 19.07
CA ARG A 96 -32.01 12.03 18.78
C ARG A 96 -33.02 11.34 19.68
N LEU A 97 -32.89 10.02 19.89
CA LEU A 97 -33.77 9.24 20.76
C LEU A 97 -33.62 9.64 22.23
N LYS A 98 -32.39 9.88 22.70
CA LYS A 98 -32.14 10.40 24.06
C LYS A 98 -32.68 11.82 24.25
N GLY A 99 -32.59 12.68 23.22
CA GLY A 99 -33.19 14.01 23.24
C GLY A 99 -34.71 13.96 23.38
N LYS A 100 -35.39 13.18 22.53
CA LYS A 100 -36.83 12.98 22.59
C LYS A 100 -37.32 12.34 23.90
N ALA A 101 -36.54 11.43 24.47
CA ALA A 101 -36.87 10.80 25.75
C ALA A 101 -36.73 11.76 26.96
N ASN A 102 -35.96 12.84 26.83
CA ASN A 102 -35.83 13.86 27.87
C ASN A 102 -36.93 14.93 27.78
N GLU A 103 -37.43 15.28 26.59
CA GLU A 103 -38.57 16.20 26.43
C GLU A 103 -39.80 15.72 27.23
N GLY A 104 -40.15 14.43 27.16
CA GLY A 104 -41.27 13.89 27.94
C GLY A 104 -41.04 13.83 29.46
N LYS A 105 -39.79 13.96 29.94
CA LYS A 105 -39.50 14.05 31.39
C LYS A 105 -39.62 15.49 31.89
N ASP A 106 -39.23 16.46 31.07
CA ASP A 106 -39.36 17.88 31.40
C ASP A 106 -40.83 18.30 31.46
N GLU A 107 -41.68 17.76 30.58
CA GLU A 107 -43.14 17.97 30.65
C GLU A 107 -43.76 17.37 31.93
N VAL A 108 -43.31 16.20 32.38
CA VAL A 108 -43.79 15.58 33.62
C VAL A 108 -43.30 16.31 34.86
N LEU A 109 -42.07 16.83 34.84
CA LEU A 109 -41.53 17.69 35.90
C LEU A 109 -42.29 19.02 35.99
N ALA A 110 -42.63 19.63 34.86
CA ALA A 110 -43.43 20.86 34.82
C ALA A 110 -44.85 20.64 35.36
N LEU A 111 -45.49 19.52 35.03
CA LEU A 111 -46.81 19.15 35.57
C LEU A 111 -46.77 18.84 37.08
N LEU A 112 -45.64 18.35 37.60
CA LEU A 112 -45.45 18.09 39.03
C LEU A 112 -45.21 19.38 39.83
N ASP A 113 -44.45 20.33 39.30
CA ASP A 113 -44.22 21.66 39.90
C ASP A 113 -45.51 22.50 39.92
N GLU A 114 -46.38 22.36 38.91
CA GLU A 114 -47.65 23.08 38.85
C GLU A 114 -48.74 22.46 39.76
N ALA A 115 -48.55 21.22 40.19
CA ALA A 115 -49.48 20.50 41.09
C ALA A 115 -49.10 20.61 42.59
N SER A 116 -47.95 21.21 42.94
CA SER A 116 -47.51 21.43 44.33
C SER A 116 -47.82 22.84 44.81
#